data_AF-A0A895XP53-F1
#
_entry.id   AF-A0A895XP53-F1
#
_cell.length_a   1.000
_cell.length_b   1.000
_cell.length_c   1.000
_cell.angle_alpha   90.00
_cell.angle_beta   90.00
_cell.angle_gamma   90.00
#
_symmetry.space_group_name_H-M   'P 1'
#
loop_
_entity.id
_entity.type
_entity.pdbx_description
1 polymer ?
#
loop_
_entity_poly.entity_id
_entity_poly.type
_entity_poly.pdbx_seq_one_letter_code
_entity_poly.pdbx_strand_id
1 'polypeptide(L)'
;MITERVDNRVSFRRAAVSIATAALATTTAGLLWVTQTQAAPLPDGLGPCVGENCPDTWPDPNSDAPTGFDEAINIYVGGDFLVRERAAEAEGLVVVLNDFDMSKSGQSSIYNVGAVGVGSRVPPPNGSPYLVVGNDISVADGQRLLGTDGAGGNTGQLIYGNDFTGPGTSDPTAIQDSAAIEPYVHIRDNLTSASTCYAYVDTERRPSTGTVQVQSWGDVTFIGDGASMLQVFEIDAELPPADVADADIAFEGIPEGATVLINVYGDMPIIRTTGGFDSSWAGLRHHILWNFPDSQEVTLSGRSQFEGSVLVGPQASMTTVSTAGVNGRFFTAGSLTHTSPPGTGGEEFHSYPFDGDLPDCESDPDPTTDPTTDPTTDPTTDPTTDPTTDPTTDPTTDPTTDPTTDPTTDPTTDPTTDPTTDPTTDPTTDPTKDPIIDKPTKSAIGVLPTTGANIALGVTVGALALGTGTAVLLAIRRRDQDGFDQAESFTDEKA
;
A
#
# COMPACT_ATOMS: atom_id res chain seq x y z
N MET A 1 -73.79 -15.87 -65.43
CA MET A 1 -72.85 -15.22 -66.36
C MET A 1 -72.04 -14.22 -65.56
N ILE A 2 -70.82 -14.60 -65.19
CA ILE A 2 -69.55 -14.06 -65.73
C ILE A 2 -69.21 -12.74 -65.01
N THR A 3 -68.50 -12.76 -63.87
CA THR A 3 -67.02 -12.58 -63.72
C THR A 3 -66.43 -11.55 -64.66
N GLU A 4 -65.77 -10.50 -64.16
CA GLU A 4 -64.31 -10.37 -64.33
C GLU A 4 -63.69 -9.18 -63.57
N ARG A 5 -62.58 -9.54 -62.92
CA ARG A 5 -61.44 -8.68 -62.55
C ARG A 5 -60.88 -7.98 -63.77
N VAL A 6 -60.34 -6.78 -63.59
CA VAL A 6 -59.21 -6.29 -64.41
C VAL A 6 -58.08 -5.83 -63.50
N ASP A 7 -56.90 -6.34 -63.86
CA ASP A 7 -55.60 -6.26 -63.21
C ASP A 7 -54.92 -4.88 -63.30
N ASN A 8 -54.21 -4.56 -62.21
CA ASN A 8 -52.78 -4.20 -62.12
C ASN A 8 -52.06 -3.68 -63.39
N ARG A 9 -51.51 -2.44 -63.32
CA ARG A 9 -50.14 -2.08 -63.76
C ARG A 9 -49.55 -0.88 -63.01
N VAL A 10 -48.62 -1.19 -62.10
CA VAL A 10 -47.30 -0.58 -61.81
C VAL A 10 -46.97 0.79 -62.46
N SER A 11 -46.63 1.80 -61.64
CA SER A 11 -45.36 2.52 -61.78
C SER A 11 -44.94 3.23 -60.48
N PHE A 12 -43.65 3.13 -60.17
CA PHE A 12 -42.93 3.68 -59.03
C PHE A 12 -42.92 5.22 -59.00
N ARG A 13 -42.99 5.82 -57.81
CA ARG A 13 -41.96 6.76 -57.30
C ARG A 13 -42.18 7.05 -55.81
N ARG A 14 -41.12 6.77 -55.03
CA ARG A 14 -40.94 7.18 -53.64
C ARG A 14 -40.75 8.70 -53.57
N ALA A 15 -41.39 9.35 -52.61
CA ALA A 15 -40.76 10.33 -51.71
C ALA A 15 -41.75 10.68 -50.59
N ALA A 16 -41.32 10.41 -49.36
CA ALA A 16 -42.02 10.69 -48.13
C ALA A 16 -41.91 12.18 -47.76
N VAL A 17 -42.99 12.76 -47.24
CA VAL A 17 -42.93 13.85 -46.25
C VAL A 17 -44.13 13.66 -45.31
N SER A 18 -43.85 13.33 -44.07
CA SER A 18 -44.80 13.30 -42.97
C SER A 18 -44.26 14.17 -41.84
N ILE A 19 -45.19 14.82 -41.13
CA ILE A 19 -45.09 15.28 -39.73
C ILE A 19 -44.30 16.59 -39.54
N ALA A 20 -44.67 17.51 -38.64
CA ALA A 20 -45.90 17.80 -37.93
C ALA A 20 -45.72 19.17 -37.25
N THR A 21 -46.87 19.73 -36.89
CA THR A 21 -47.12 20.85 -35.99
C THR A 21 -46.23 20.90 -34.74
N ALA A 22 -45.71 22.10 -34.48
CA ALA A 22 -44.94 22.48 -33.30
C ALA A 22 -45.81 22.60 -32.05
N ALA A 23 -45.31 22.11 -30.92
CA ALA A 23 -45.74 22.51 -29.58
C ALA A 23 -44.48 22.87 -28.77
N LEU A 24 -44.39 24.14 -28.38
CA LEU A 24 -43.33 24.66 -27.51
C LEU A 24 -43.67 24.28 -26.06
N ALA A 25 -42.84 23.46 -25.43
CA ALA A 25 -42.79 23.31 -23.97
C ALA A 25 -41.45 23.89 -23.50
N THR A 26 -41.49 25.00 -22.79
CA THR A 26 -40.32 25.60 -22.16
C THR A 26 -39.98 24.83 -20.89
N THR A 27 -38.99 23.94 -20.97
CA THR A 27 -38.35 23.33 -19.80
C THR A 27 -37.27 24.26 -19.28
N THR A 28 -37.47 24.80 -18.08
CA THR A 28 -36.38 25.37 -17.27
C THR A 28 -35.49 24.22 -16.82
N ALA A 29 -34.39 23.98 -17.54
CA ALA A 29 -33.31 23.14 -17.05
C ALA A 29 -32.60 23.89 -15.93
N GLY A 30 -32.86 23.51 -14.68
CA GLY A 30 -31.93 23.79 -13.61
C GLY A 30 -30.64 23.04 -13.92
N LEU A 31 -29.56 23.78 -14.21
CA LEU A 31 -28.23 23.20 -14.21
C LEU A 31 -27.92 22.79 -12.76
N LEU A 32 -28.15 21.52 -12.45
CA LEU A 32 -27.42 20.86 -11.37
C LEU A 32 -25.97 20.80 -11.83
N TRP A 33 -25.12 21.63 -11.24
CA TRP A 33 -23.69 21.44 -11.31
C TRP A 33 -23.41 20.15 -10.53
N VAL A 34 -23.30 19.04 -11.24
CA VAL A 34 -22.62 17.87 -10.68
C VAL A 34 -21.17 18.27 -10.62
N THR A 35 -20.69 18.68 -9.45
CA THR A 35 -19.26 18.72 -9.17
C THR A 35 -18.77 17.30 -9.42
N GLN A 36 -18.01 17.11 -10.49
CA GLN A 36 -17.22 15.89 -10.61
C GLN A 36 -16.25 15.95 -9.44
N THR A 37 -16.53 15.19 -8.37
CA THR A 37 -15.53 14.88 -7.34
C THR A 37 -14.30 14.40 -8.10
N GLN A 38 -13.21 15.14 -7.95
CA GLN A 38 -11.97 14.73 -8.58
C GLN A 38 -11.51 13.42 -7.92
N ALA A 39 -10.71 12.66 -8.65
CA ALA A 39 -10.02 11.53 -8.07
C ALA A 39 -8.75 12.05 -7.39
N ALA A 40 -8.41 11.52 -6.21
CA ALA A 40 -7.20 11.89 -5.48
C ALA A 40 -6.43 10.63 -5.04
N PRO A 41 -5.09 10.67 -4.95
CA PRO A 41 -4.33 9.62 -4.29
C PRO A 41 -4.63 9.60 -2.78
N LEU A 42 -3.99 8.70 -2.03
CA LEU A 42 -3.99 8.80 -0.57
C LEU A 42 -3.41 10.16 -0.12
N PRO A 43 -3.82 10.69 1.06
CA PRO A 43 -3.36 11.99 1.55
C PRO A 43 -1.83 12.04 1.68
N ASP A 44 -1.28 13.26 1.72
CA ASP A 44 0.16 13.52 1.91
C ASP A 44 1.08 12.91 0.83
N GLY A 45 0.53 12.59 -0.34
CA GLY A 45 1.27 11.94 -1.42
C GLY A 45 1.60 10.46 -1.12
N LEU A 46 0.91 9.86 -0.15
CA LEU A 46 1.03 8.43 0.14
C LEU A 46 0.50 7.59 -1.01
N GLY A 47 0.98 6.35 -1.10
CA GLY A 47 0.52 5.37 -2.08
C GLY A 47 1.53 5.13 -3.18
N PRO A 48 1.71 6.05 -4.16
CA PRO A 48 2.63 5.86 -5.27
C PRO A 48 4.08 5.68 -4.81
N CYS A 49 4.91 5.20 -5.72
CA CYS A 49 6.36 5.18 -5.50
C CYS A 49 6.95 6.59 -5.52
N VAL A 50 7.94 6.85 -4.67
CA VAL A 50 8.66 8.12 -4.59
C VAL A 50 10.15 7.92 -4.82
N GLY A 51 10.79 8.88 -5.50
CA GLY A 51 12.23 8.89 -5.76
C GLY A 51 12.59 8.69 -7.23
N GLU A 52 13.86 8.93 -7.57
CA GLU A 52 14.33 8.89 -8.96
C GLU A 52 14.44 7.46 -9.53
N ASN A 53 14.41 6.44 -8.68
CA ASN A 53 14.67 5.05 -9.04
C ASN A 53 13.45 4.13 -8.90
N CYS A 54 12.24 4.70 -8.93
CA CYS A 54 11.01 3.91 -8.99
C CYS A 54 11.06 2.95 -10.20
N PRO A 55 10.80 1.64 -10.01
CA PRO A 55 10.80 0.70 -11.12
C PRO A 55 9.57 0.92 -12.02
N ASP A 56 9.69 0.58 -13.30
CA ASP A 56 8.56 0.64 -14.24
C ASP A 56 7.51 -0.46 -13.96
N THR A 57 7.94 -1.55 -13.33
CA THR A 57 7.11 -2.71 -13.00
C THR A 57 7.48 -3.25 -11.64
N TRP A 58 6.48 -3.60 -10.82
CA TRP A 58 6.71 -4.32 -9.57
C TRP A 58 6.66 -5.82 -9.82
N PRO A 59 7.74 -6.56 -9.52
CA PRO A 59 7.72 -8.01 -9.65
C PRO A 59 6.87 -8.62 -8.53
N ASP A 60 6.33 -9.81 -8.77
CA ASP A 60 5.75 -10.65 -7.71
C ASP A 60 6.81 -11.02 -6.67
N PRO A 61 6.40 -11.49 -5.47
CA PRO A 61 7.34 -11.80 -4.40
C PRO A 61 8.45 -12.76 -4.85
N ASN A 62 9.69 -12.33 -4.73
CA ASN A 62 10.87 -13.04 -5.21
C ASN A 62 12.10 -12.74 -4.34
N SER A 63 13.22 -13.42 -4.61
CA SER A 63 14.49 -13.26 -3.90
C SER A 63 15.64 -12.78 -4.80
N ASP A 64 15.31 -12.13 -5.93
CA ASP A 64 16.30 -11.64 -6.90
C ASP A 64 16.97 -10.35 -6.41
N ALA A 65 17.86 -9.74 -7.20
CA ALA A 65 18.41 -8.43 -6.84
C ALA A 65 17.33 -7.33 -6.93
N PRO A 66 17.44 -6.21 -6.18
CA PRO A 66 16.49 -5.12 -6.31
C PRO A 66 16.37 -4.60 -7.74
N THR A 67 15.15 -4.31 -8.17
CA THR A 67 14.85 -3.84 -9.54
C THR A 67 14.64 -2.33 -9.63
N GLY A 68 14.51 -1.69 -8.47
CA GLY A 68 14.37 -0.25 -8.28
C GLY A 68 14.41 0.07 -6.79
N PHE A 69 14.15 1.33 -6.45
CA PHE A 69 14.04 1.78 -5.07
C PHE A 69 12.81 2.67 -4.89
N ASP A 70 12.23 2.60 -3.70
CA ASP A 70 11.05 3.37 -3.34
C ASP A 70 11.28 4.08 -2.00
N GLU A 71 11.29 5.40 -2.04
CA GLU A 71 11.45 6.27 -0.87
C GLU A 71 10.13 6.53 -0.14
N ALA A 72 9.00 6.08 -0.70
CA ALA A 72 7.69 6.26 -0.08
C ALA A 72 7.53 5.40 1.18
N ILE A 73 6.68 5.86 2.09
CA ILE A 73 6.30 5.09 3.27
C ILE A 73 5.51 3.86 2.80
N ASN A 74 6.04 2.68 3.10
CA ASN A 74 5.32 1.43 2.84
C ASN A 74 4.44 1.05 4.03
N ILE A 75 4.96 1.23 5.25
CA ILE A 75 4.25 0.92 6.48
C ILE A 75 4.22 2.15 7.38
N TYR A 76 3.02 2.59 7.75
CA TYR A 76 2.82 3.66 8.73
C TYR A 76 2.03 3.13 9.93
N VAL A 77 2.56 3.38 11.13
CA VAL A 77 1.93 3.00 12.40
C VAL A 77 1.84 4.24 13.29
N GLY A 78 0.61 4.73 13.53
CA GLY A 78 0.37 5.92 14.34
C GLY A 78 0.52 5.71 15.85
N GLY A 79 0.56 4.45 16.31
CA GLY A 79 0.86 4.05 17.68
C GLY A 79 2.10 3.16 17.77
N ASP A 80 1.99 2.05 18.49
CA ASP A 80 3.06 1.08 18.73
C ASP A 80 3.14 0.04 17.63
N PHE A 81 4.35 -0.37 17.27
CA PHE A 81 4.58 -1.53 16.41
C PHE A 81 5.21 -2.68 17.20
N LEU A 82 4.41 -3.72 17.44
CA LEU A 82 4.78 -4.92 18.17
C LEU A 82 5.13 -6.07 17.21
N VAL A 83 6.37 -6.55 17.25
CA VAL A 83 6.81 -7.75 16.52
C VAL A 83 6.84 -8.95 17.46
N ARG A 84 6.08 -9.99 17.11
CA ARG A 84 5.85 -11.18 17.95
C ARG A 84 6.13 -12.48 17.21
N GLU A 85 6.12 -13.57 17.98
CA GLU A 85 6.20 -14.94 17.49
C GLU A 85 7.24 -15.12 16.36
N ARG A 86 6.86 -15.60 15.17
CA ARG A 86 7.77 -15.89 14.05
C ARG A 86 7.59 -14.99 12.83
N ALA A 87 6.96 -13.83 12.99
CA ALA A 87 6.96 -12.77 11.95
C ALA A 87 8.38 -12.47 11.48
N ALA A 88 8.62 -12.33 10.18
CA ALA A 88 9.97 -12.35 9.64
C ALA A 88 10.44 -10.98 9.17
N GLU A 89 9.69 -10.30 8.32
CA GLU A 89 10.22 -9.13 7.61
C GLU A 89 9.17 -8.04 7.35
N ALA A 90 9.63 -6.82 7.11
CA ALA A 90 8.83 -5.69 6.61
C ALA A 90 9.64 -4.89 5.59
N GLU A 91 9.22 -4.95 4.32
CA GLU A 91 9.86 -4.25 3.22
C GLU A 91 9.42 -2.79 3.11
N GLY A 92 10.30 -1.94 2.57
CA GLY A 92 10.01 -0.52 2.36
C GLY A 92 10.28 0.34 3.60
N LEU A 93 10.08 1.65 3.49
CA LEU A 93 10.21 2.56 4.62
C LEU A 93 9.10 2.29 5.64
N VAL A 94 9.49 1.98 6.87
CA VAL A 94 8.60 1.78 8.02
C VAL A 94 8.67 3.00 8.94
N VAL A 95 7.52 3.60 9.24
CA VAL A 95 7.38 4.73 10.17
C VAL A 95 6.48 4.34 11.33
N VAL A 96 6.96 4.54 12.55
CA VAL A 96 6.24 4.24 13.80
C VAL A 96 6.27 5.48 14.67
N LEU A 97 5.12 6.09 14.94
CA LEU A 97 5.07 7.33 15.71
C LEU A 97 5.39 7.14 17.20
N ASN A 98 5.06 5.97 17.78
CA ASN A 98 5.36 5.67 19.18
C ASN A 98 6.51 4.67 19.30
N ASP A 99 6.31 3.52 19.95
CA ASP A 99 7.36 2.57 20.25
C ASP A 99 7.41 1.41 19.25
N PHE A 100 8.62 0.97 18.91
CA PHE A 100 8.84 -0.30 18.22
C PHE A 100 9.33 -1.32 19.23
N ASP A 101 8.57 -2.40 19.43
CA ASP A 101 8.90 -3.45 20.39
C ASP A 101 8.94 -4.83 19.73
N MET A 102 10.12 -5.43 19.73
CA MET A 102 10.39 -6.77 19.21
C MET A 102 10.65 -7.73 20.36
N SER A 103 9.66 -8.58 20.62
CA SER A 103 9.73 -9.64 21.64
C SER A 103 9.12 -10.92 21.09
N LYS A 104 9.94 -11.67 20.37
CA LYS A 104 9.55 -12.89 19.65
C LYS A 104 9.59 -14.12 20.54
N SER A 105 8.63 -15.02 20.38
CA SER A 105 8.63 -16.37 20.95
C SER A 105 8.70 -17.39 19.82
N GLY A 106 9.85 -18.02 19.59
CA GLY A 106 9.97 -18.94 18.45
C GLY A 106 11.39 -19.38 18.14
N GLN A 107 11.55 -20.11 17.03
CA GLN A 107 12.88 -20.49 16.52
C GLN A 107 13.53 -19.38 15.68
N SER A 108 12.77 -18.35 15.29
CA SER A 108 13.32 -17.14 14.65
C SER A 108 13.67 -16.11 15.72
N SER A 109 14.87 -15.54 15.62
CA SER A 109 15.39 -14.48 16.49
C SER A 109 15.68 -13.20 15.71
N ILE A 110 15.22 -13.12 14.45
CA ILE A 110 15.54 -12.02 13.54
C ILE A 110 14.24 -11.39 13.05
N TYR A 111 14.26 -10.07 12.86
CA TYR A 111 13.26 -9.35 12.08
C TYR A 111 13.96 -8.38 11.14
N ASN A 112 13.67 -8.44 9.83
CA ASN A 112 14.27 -7.53 8.85
C ASN A 112 13.32 -6.37 8.54
N VAL A 113 13.86 -5.16 8.38
CA VAL A 113 13.11 -3.95 8.00
C VAL A 113 13.77 -3.25 6.81
N GLY A 114 12.97 -2.67 5.93
CA GLY A 114 13.42 -1.95 4.73
C GLY A 114 13.77 -2.87 3.58
N ALA A 115 14.81 -3.68 3.74
CA ALA A 115 15.23 -4.67 2.76
C ALA A 115 15.03 -6.10 3.30
N VAL A 116 14.37 -6.93 2.50
CA VAL A 116 13.84 -8.24 2.92
C VAL A 116 14.37 -9.36 2.01
N GLY A 117 14.41 -10.59 2.50
CA GLY A 117 14.88 -11.75 1.75
C GLY A 117 13.93 -12.18 0.63
N VAL A 118 12.63 -12.09 0.87
CA VAL A 118 11.57 -12.31 -0.13
C VAL A 118 10.58 -11.15 -0.08
N GLY A 119 10.23 -10.61 -1.24
CA GLY A 119 9.29 -9.50 -1.35
C GLY A 119 9.23 -8.95 -2.76
N SER A 120 8.76 -7.71 -2.93
CA SER A 120 8.80 -7.04 -4.24
C SER A 120 10.24 -6.71 -4.67
N ARG A 121 11.19 -6.73 -3.74
CA ARG A 121 12.60 -6.37 -3.95
C ARG A 121 12.70 -4.94 -4.47
N VAL A 122 11.91 -4.04 -3.87
CA VAL A 122 11.93 -2.59 -4.09
C VAL A 122 12.08 -1.89 -2.72
N PRO A 123 13.26 -2.00 -2.08
CA PRO A 123 13.51 -1.37 -0.79
C PRO A 123 13.73 0.14 -0.95
N PRO A 124 13.85 0.90 0.16
CA PRO A 124 14.36 2.26 0.09
C PRO A 124 15.83 2.26 -0.37
N PRO A 125 16.33 3.39 -0.93
CA PRO A 125 17.73 3.51 -1.36
C PRO A 125 18.73 3.15 -0.25
N ASN A 126 19.89 2.61 -0.63
CA ASN A 126 20.93 2.27 0.34
C ASN A 126 21.40 3.48 1.16
N GLY A 127 21.50 3.28 2.47
CA GLY A 127 21.85 4.32 3.43
C GLY A 127 20.73 5.31 3.75
N SER A 128 19.55 5.18 3.14
CA SER A 128 18.36 5.95 3.52
C SER A 128 17.66 5.34 4.74
N PRO A 129 16.69 6.03 5.35
CA PRO A 129 15.89 5.47 6.44
C PRO A 129 15.13 4.21 6.00
N TYR A 130 15.28 3.13 6.75
CA TYR A 130 14.48 1.90 6.61
C TYR A 130 13.42 1.80 7.71
N LEU A 131 13.75 2.32 8.90
CA LEU A 131 12.85 2.42 10.03
C LEU A 131 13.05 3.79 10.69
N VAL A 132 11.94 4.48 10.95
CA VAL A 132 11.89 5.71 11.75
C VAL A 132 10.90 5.51 12.89
N VAL A 133 11.38 5.66 14.14
CA VAL A 133 10.59 5.45 15.36
C VAL A 133 10.60 6.73 16.19
N GLY A 134 9.42 7.22 16.57
CA GLY A 134 9.28 8.45 17.33
C GLY A 134 9.84 8.38 18.75
N ASN A 135 9.71 7.21 19.39
CA ASN A 135 10.16 6.99 20.76
C ASN A 135 11.22 5.87 20.83
N ASP A 136 10.91 4.76 21.49
CA ASP A 136 11.88 3.72 21.83
C ASP A 136 11.90 2.58 20.81
N ILE A 137 13.09 2.04 20.55
CA ILE A 137 13.26 0.71 19.95
C ILE A 137 13.64 -0.25 21.06
N SER A 138 12.83 -1.28 21.27
CA SER A 138 13.10 -2.35 22.24
C SER A 138 13.22 -3.70 21.54
N VAL A 139 14.38 -4.35 21.67
CA VAL A 139 14.65 -5.68 21.12
C VAL A 139 15.00 -6.64 22.26
N ALA A 140 14.20 -7.69 22.41
CA ALA A 140 14.40 -8.67 23.48
C ALA A 140 15.77 -9.39 23.38
N ASP A 141 16.28 -9.81 24.54
CA ASP A 141 17.58 -10.48 24.65
C ASP A 141 17.71 -11.68 23.69
N GLY A 142 18.84 -11.73 22.98
CA GLY A 142 19.13 -12.80 22.01
C GLY A 142 18.41 -12.66 20.67
N GLN A 143 17.68 -11.58 20.43
CA GLN A 143 17.01 -11.26 19.17
C GLN A 143 17.73 -10.13 18.42
N ARG A 144 17.49 -9.97 17.12
CA ARG A 144 18.15 -8.97 16.27
C ARG A 144 17.14 -8.34 15.30
N LEU A 145 17.06 -7.01 15.34
CA LEU A 145 16.42 -6.22 14.31
C LEU A 145 17.45 -5.90 13.22
N LEU A 146 17.18 -6.17 11.94
CA LEU A 146 18.15 -5.95 10.87
C LEU A 146 17.57 -5.01 9.81
N GLY A 147 18.32 -3.99 9.43
CA GLY A 147 18.02 -3.09 8.32
C GLY A 147 18.79 -3.47 7.07
N THR A 148 18.94 -4.77 6.79
CA THR A 148 19.73 -5.29 5.67
C THR A 148 19.11 -6.58 5.13
N ASP A 149 19.24 -6.80 3.82
CA ASP A 149 18.89 -8.09 3.19
C ASP A 149 20.05 -9.11 3.23
N GLY A 150 21.15 -8.78 3.92
CA GLY A 150 22.33 -9.63 4.10
C GLY A 150 23.08 -9.89 2.80
N ALA A 151 22.63 -10.88 2.02
CA ALA A 151 23.31 -11.34 0.82
C ALA A 151 23.28 -10.34 -0.36
N GLY A 152 22.34 -9.40 -0.35
CA GLY A 152 22.21 -8.34 -1.36
C GLY A 152 23.06 -7.11 -1.09
N GLY A 153 23.61 -6.98 0.12
CA GLY A 153 24.43 -5.83 0.52
C GLY A 153 23.65 -4.53 0.68
N ASN A 154 22.31 -4.58 0.64
CA ASN A 154 21.48 -3.41 0.90
C ASN A 154 21.43 -3.17 2.40
N THR A 155 21.63 -1.93 2.82
CA THR A 155 21.63 -1.53 4.23
C THR A 155 21.04 -0.14 4.35
N GLY A 156 20.21 0.07 5.38
CA GLY A 156 19.57 1.36 5.66
C GLY A 156 19.77 1.81 7.09
N GLN A 157 19.18 2.94 7.44
CA GLN A 157 19.26 3.52 8.78
C GLN A 157 18.07 3.08 9.64
N LEU A 158 18.33 2.80 10.92
CA LEU A 158 17.30 2.68 11.95
C LEU A 158 17.35 3.94 12.81
N ILE A 159 16.36 4.82 12.64
CA ILE A 159 16.29 6.11 13.33
C ILE A 159 15.28 5.98 14.48
N TYR A 160 15.66 6.44 15.68
CA TYR A 160 14.83 6.38 16.88
C TYR A 160 14.94 7.67 17.70
N GLY A 161 13.88 8.05 18.41
CA GLY A 161 13.87 9.33 19.13
C GLY A 161 14.54 9.27 20.50
N ASN A 162 14.26 8.22 21.26
CA ASN A 162 14.63 8.13 22.68
C ASN A 162 15.68 7.04 22.91
N ASP A 163 15.29 5.84 23.36
CA ASP A 163 16.22 4.79 23.72
C ASP A 163 16.20 3.63 22.70
N PHE A 164 17.36 3.02 22.48
CA PHE A 164 17.47 1.71 21.82
C PHE A 164 17.93 0.68 22.87
N THR A 165 17.07 -0.28 23.19
CA THR A 165 17.39 -1.40 24.08
C THR A 165 17.47 -2.74 23.32
N GLY A 166 18.35 -3.63 23.78
CA GLY A 166 18.65 -4.90 23.13
C GLY A 166 20.04 -4.95 22.50
N PRO A 167 20.45 -6.09 21.91
CA PRO A 167 21.76 -6.18 21.28
C PRO A 167 21.81 -5.26 20.06
N GLY A 168 22.47 -4.11 20.25
CA GLY A 168 22.82 -3.17 19.20
C GLY A 168 23.44 -3.92 18.02
N THR A 169 22.87 -3.68 16.86
CA THR A 169 22.98 -4.55 15.69
C THR A 169 24.39 -4.56 15.12
N SER A 170 24.91 -5.74 14.78
CA SER A 170 25.92 -5.86 13.74
C SER A 170 25.20 -5.60 12.41
N ASP A 171 25.28 -4.36 11.89
CA ASP A 171 24.70 -3.88 10.61
C ASP A 171 23.17 -4.00 10.58
N PRO A 172 22.40 -2.90 10.80
CA PRO A 172 22.53 -1.54 10.21
C PRO A 172 23.05 -0.42 11.14
N THR A 173 23.13 0.81 10.61
CA THR A 173 23.45 2.03 11.37
C THR A 173 22.22 2.50 12.16
N ALA A 174 22.29 2.43 13.49
CA ALA A 174 21.27 2.99 14.39
C ALA A 174 21.60 4.46 14.72
N ILE A 175 20.62 5.35 14.59
CA ILE A 175 20.77 6.80 14.75
C ILE A 175 19.72 7.30 15.74
N GLN A 176 20.16 7.92 16.82
CA GLN A 176 19.25 8.62 17.74
C GLN A 176 18.99 10.03 17.19
N ASP A 177 17.76 10.31 16.78
CA ASP A 177 17.29 11.62 16.33
C ASP A 177 15.79 11.76 16.59
N SER A 178 15.43 12.49 17.64
CA SER A 178 14.03 12.74 18.02
C SER A 178 13.28 13.64 17.03
N ALA A 179 13.99 14.43 16.21
CA ALA A 179 13.35 15.30 15.24
C ALA A 179 12.98 14.56 13.95
N ALA A 180 13.54 13.37 13.72
CA ALA A 180 13.30 12.60 12.49
C ALA A 180 11.83 12.16 12.32
N ILE A 181 11.05 12.11 13.40
CA ILE A 181 9.63 11.77 13.33
C ILE A 181 8.73 12.96 12.94
N GLU A 182 9.19 14.20 13.13
CA GLU A 182 8.39 15.43 12.93
C GLU A 182 7.68 15.49 11.57
N PRO A 183 8.31 15.12 10.43
CA PRO A 183 7.64 15.14 9.13
C PRO A 183 6.44 14.20 9.03
N TYR A 184 6.33 13.20 9.90
CA TYR A 184 5.34 12.14 9.78
C TYR A 184 4.15 12.29 10.72
N VAL A 185 4.24 13.15 11.74
CA VAL A 185 3.21 13.23 12.81
C VAL A 185 1.83 13.59 12.28
N HIS A 186 1.75 14.53 11.34
CA HIS A 186 0.48 15.03 10.78
C HIS A 186 -0.27 13.97 9.95
N ILE A 187 0.45 13.00 9.39
CA ILE A 187 -0.11 11.92 8.56
C ILE A 187 -1.15 11.12 9.35
N ARG A 188 -0.99 10.99 10.68
CA ARG A 188 -1.93 10.23 11.52
C ARG A 188 -3.35 10.79 11.44
N ASP A 189 -3.51 12.10 11.58
CA ASP A 189 -4.81 12.77 11.56
C ASP A 189 -5.42 12.75 10.15
N ASN A 190 -4.57 12.90 9.13
CA ASN A 190 -4.97 12.85 7.72
C ASN A 190 -5.46 11.45 7.32
N LEU A 191 -4.79 10.39 7.77
CA LEU A 191 -5.23 9.00 7.53
C LEU A 191 -6.57 8.71 8.21
N THR A 192 -6.79 9.16 9.44
CA THR A 192 -8.09 9.04 10.11
C THR A 192 -9.18 9.75 9.31
N SER A 193 -8.95 11.01 8.93
CA SER A 193 -9.92 11.82 8.20
C SER A 193 -10.24 11.24 6.82
N ALA A 194 -9.21 10.81 6.09
CA ALA A 194 -9.35 10.17 4.78
C ALA A 194 -10.12 8.85 4.89
N SER A 195 -9.78 7.99 5.85
CA SER A 195 -10.45 6.72 6.09
C SER A 195 -11.96 6.90 6.31
N THR A 196 -12.35 7.87 7.15
CA THR A 196 -13.77 8.22 7.36
C THR A 196 -14.41 8.73 6.07
N CYS A 197 -13.75 9.64 5.34
CA CYS A 197 -14.30 10.20 4.10
C CYS A 197 -14.48 9.15 2.98
N TYR A 198 -13.56 8.20 2.85
CA TYR A 198 -13.70 7.11 1.88
C TYR A 198 -14.91 6.22 2.17
N ALA A 199 -15.26 6.06 3.44
CA ALA A 199 -16.38 5.25 3.88
C ALA A 199 -17.71 6.00 3.93
N TYR A 200 -17.70 7.32 4.18
CA TYR A 200 -18.91 8.10 4.47
C TYR A 200 -19.09 9.30 3.54
N VAL A 201 -20.33 9.58 3.17
CA VAL A 201 -20.76 10.85 2.59
C VAL A 201 -21.71 11.48 3.58
N ASP A 202 -21.32 12.63 4.13
CA ASP A 202 -21.92 13.21 5.33
C ASP A 202 -21.88 12.21 6.51
N THR A 203 -23.04 11.66 6.89
CA THR A 203 -23.17 10.66 7.97
C THR A 203 -23.63 9.29 7.46
N GLU A 204 -23.83 9.15 6.16
CA GLU A 204 -24.33 7.94 5.53
C GLU A 204 -23.18 7.19 4.86
N ARG A 205 -23.25 5.86 4.83
CA ARG A 205 -22.25 5.04 4.13
C ARG A 205 -22.20 5.42 2.66
N ARG A 206 -20.99 5.49 2.12
CA ARG A 206 -20.74 5.77 0.70
C ARG A 206 -21.45 4.70 -0.15
N PRO A 207 -22.26 5.10 -1.14
CA PRO A 207 -22.94 4.16 -2.01
C PRO A 207 -21.95 3.22 -2.72
N SER A 208 -22.27 1.93 -2.72
CA SER A 208 -21.51 0.92 -3.47
C SER A 208 -21.76 1.06 -4.98
N THR A 209 -20.72 0.79 -5.76
CA THR A 209 -20.81 0.64 -7.23
C THR A 209 -20.66 -0.82 -7.65
N GLY A 210 -20.37 -1.71 -6.71
CA GLY A 210 -20.30 -3.14 -6.93
C GLY A 210 -21.11 -3.93 -5.90
N THR A 211 -21.07 -5.26 -6.02
CA THR A 211 -21.72 -6.18 -5.09
C THR A 211 -20.70 -7.19 -4.56
N VAL A 212 -20.85 -7.60 -3.30
CA VAL A 212 -20.02 -8.64 -2.69
C VAL A 212 -20.84 -9.92 -2.64
N GLN A 213 -20.31 -11.00 -3.19
CA GLN A 213 -20.89 -12.34 -3.09
C GLN A 213 -20.04 -13.19 -2.19
N VAL A 214 -20.62 -13.66 -1.09
CA VAL A 214 -19.98 -14.60 -0.16
C VAL A 214 -20.61 -15.97 -0.37
N GLN A 215 -19.82 -16.94 -0.81
CA GLN A 215 -20.27 -18.29 -1.06
C GLN A 215 -20.31 -19.09 0.25
N SER A 216 -21.19 -20.11 0.31
CA SER A 216 -21.40 -20.88 1.54
C SER A 216 -20.18 -21.72 1.97
N TRP A 217 -19.17 -21.86 1.11
CA TRP A 217 -17.93 -22.57 1.41
C TRP A 217 -16.75 -21.64 1.69
N GLY A 218 -16.93 -20.31 1.63
CA GLY A 218 -15.91 -19.34 2.02
C GLY A 218 -15.58 -18.27 1.01
N ASP A 219 -15.61 -18.60 -0.28
CA ASP A 219 -15.10 -17.72 -1.32
C ASP A 219 -15.87 -16.40 -1.36
N VAL A 220 -15.14 -15.30 -1.49
CA VAL A 220 -15.67 -13.95 -1.55
C VAL A 220 -15.33 -13.35 -2.91
N THR A 221 -16.35 -13.06 -3.71
CA THR A 221 -16.18 -12.39 -5.00
C THR A 221 -16.70 -10.96 -4.93
N PHE A 222 -15.83 -10.00 -5.21
CA PHE A 222 -16.17 -8.59 -5.40
C PHE A 222 -16.49 -8.36 -6.88
N ILE A 223 -17.76 -8.12 -7.19
CA ILE A 223 -18.27 -7.97 -8.55
C ILE A 223 -18.55 -6.49 -8.82
N GLY A 224 -17.72 -5.86 -9.64
CA GLY A 224 -17.91 -4.48 -10.08
C GLY A 224 -19.08 -4.31 -11.05
N ASP A 225 -19.51 -3.07 -11.27
CA ASP A 225 -20.55 -2.73 -12.25
C ASP A 225 -20.06 -2.80 -13.72
N GLY A 226 -18.77 -3.02 -13.96
CA GLY A 226 -18.17 -3.04 -15.29
C GLY A 226 -18.05 -1.68 -15.95
N ALA A 227 -18.28 -0.57 -15.24
CA ALA A 227 -18.30 0.78 -15.81
C ALA A 227 -17.59 1.84 -14.97
N SER A 228 -17.71 1.81 -13.64
CA SER A 228 -17.12 2.81 -12.75
C SER A 228 -15.61 2.62 -12.59
N MET A 229 -14.84 3.72 -12.64
CA MET A 229 -13.40 3.68 -12.38
C MET A 229 -13.07 3.62 -10.89
N LEU A 230 -14.00 4.02 -10.02
CA LEU A 230 -13.95 3.73 -8.60
C LEU A 230 -15.00 2.66 -8.30
N GLN A 231 -14.53 1.46 -7.97
CA GLN A 231 -15.34 0.32 -7.56
C GLN A 231 -15.44 0.30 -6.03
N VAL A 232 -16.58 0.76 -5.50
CA VAL A 232 -16.84 0.81 -4.05
C VAL A 232 -17.60 -0.42 -3.61
N PHE A 233 -17.06 -1.11 -2.61
CA PHE A 233 -17.67 -2.27 -1.95
C PHE A 233 -17.81 -2.00 -0.45
N GLU A 234 -18.83 -2.59 0.16
CA GLU A 234 -19.03 -2.58 1.60
C GLU A 234 -19.14 -3.99 2.15
N ILE A 235 -18.53 -4.23 3.32
CA ILE A 235 -18.67 -5.46 4.09
C ILE A 235 -18.87 -5.12 5.57
N ASP A 236 -19.73 -5.88 6.25
CA ASP A 236 -20.18 -5.56 7.61
C ASP A 236 -19.58 -6.44 8.72
N ALA A 237 -18.63 -7.34 8.42
CA ALA A 237 -18.04 -8.24 9.42
C ALA A 237 -16.94 -9.14 8.82
N GLU A 238 -16.47 -10.05 9.69
CA GLU A 238 -15.60 -11.20 9.47
C GLU A 238 -15.79 -11.90 8.11
N LEU A 239 -14.69 -11.98 7.36
CA LEU A 239 -14.57 -12.72 6.10
C LEU A 239 -13.52 -13.82 6.27
N PRO A 240 -13.79 -15.08 5.91
CA PRO A 240 -15.10 -15.64 5.56
C PRO A 240 -16.01 -15.76 6.79
N PRO A 241 -17.27 -16.24 6.64
CA PRO A 241 -18.09 -16.63 7.79
C PRO A 241 -17.34 -17.47 8.81
N ALA A 242 -17.66 -17.32 10.10
CA ALA A 242 -16.89 -17.87 11.22
C ALA A 242 -16.71 -19.41 11.22
N ASP A 243 -17.55 -20.15 10.49
CA ASP A 243 -17.46 -21.61 10.33
C ASP A 243 -16.54 -22.05 9.18
N VAL A 244 -16.04 -21.08 8.40
CA VAL A 244 -15.06 -21.30 7.34
C VAL A 244 -13.69 -20.85 7.84
N ALA A 245 -12.68 -21.69 7.57
CA ALA A 245 -11.31 -21.42 7.99
C ALA A 245 -10.76 -20.15 7.32
N ASP A 246 -10.74 -20.11 5.99
CA ASP A 246 -10.13 -19.05 5.19
C ASP A 246 -10.95 -18.83 3.91
N ALA A 247 -10.91 -17.61 3.33
CA ALA A 247 -11.60 -17.26 2.09
C ALA A 247 -10.64 -17.17 0.90
N ASP A 248 -11.03 -17.71 -0.25
CA ASP A 248 -10.49 -17.22 -1.52
C ASP A 248 -11.17 -15.89 -1.86
N ILE A 249 -10.37 -14.87 -2.17
CA ILE A 249 -10.89 -13.57 -2.64
C ILE A 249 -10.84 -13.58 -4.16
N ALA A 250 -11.84 -13.02 -4.82
CA ALA A 250 -11.85 -12.84 -6.26
C ALA A 250 -12.45 -11.50 -6.67
N PHE A 251 -12.04 -11.02 -7.83
CA PHE A 251 -12.56 -9.81 -8.45
C PHE A 251 -13.13 -10.13 -9.83
N GLU A 252 -14.35 -9.65 -10.11
CA GLU A 252 -15.01 -9.81 -11.39
C GLU A 252 -15.60 -8.48 -11.86
N GLY A 253 -15.63 -8.24 -13.18
CA GLY A 253 -16.25 -7.04 -13.73
C GLY A 253 -15.59 -5.73 -13.31
N ILE A 254 -14.31 -5.75 -12.91
CA ILE A 254 -13.53 -4.55 -12.61
C ILE A 254 -12.94 -4.01 -13.93
N PRO A 255 -13.22 -2.75 -14.32
CA PRO A 255 -12.58 -2.15 -15.49
C PRO A 255 -11.06 -2.06 -15.34
N GLU A 256 -10.33 -2.12 -16.45
CA GLU A 256 -8.87 -1.95 -16.46
C GLU A 256 -8.48 -0.58 -15.90
N GLY A 257 -7.53 -0.56 -14.95
CA GLY A 257 -7.07 0.64 -14.26
C GLY A 257 -8.05 1.20 -13.22
N ALA A 258 -9.17 0.53 -12.94
CA ALA A 258 -10.10 0.97 -11.90
C ALA A 258 -9.54 0.71 -10.50
N THR A 259 -9.85 1.64 -9.59
CA THR A 259 -9.60 1.53 -8.15
C THR A 259 -10.67 0.67 -7.50
N VAL A 260 -10.26 -0.24 -6.62
CA VAL A 260 -11.15 -1.04 -5.78
C VAL A 260 -11.04 -0.54 -4.34
N LEU A 261 -12.09 0.12 -3.86
CA LEU A 261 -12.21 0.58 -2.48
C LEU A 261 -13.16 -0.35 -1.73
N ILE A 262 -12.64 -1.09 -0.75
CA ILE A 262 -13.41 -2.00 0.09
C ILE A 262 -13.52 -1.37 1.47
N ASN A 263 -14.71 -0.83 1.79
CA ASN A 263 -15.01 -0.31 3.12
C ASN A 263 -15.47 -1.43 4.05
N VAL A 264 -14.73 -1.67 5.12
CA VAL A 264 -14.96 -2.72 6.10
C VAL A 264 -15.48 -2.12 7.39
N TYR A 265 -16.74 -2.39 7.71
CA TYR A 265 -17.39 -1.87 8.91
C TYR A 265 -17.38 -2.88 10.06
N GLY A 266 -17.53 -2.34 11.27
CA GLY A 266 -17.62 -3.11 12.51
C GLY A 266 -16.45 -2.87 13.45
N ASP A 267 -16.66 -3.16 14.73
CA ASP A 267 -15.69 -2.87 15.78
C ASP A 267 -14.45 -3.78 15.72
N MET A 268 -14.63 -5.05 15.32
CA MET A 268 -13.61 -6.10 15.39
C MET A 268 -13.59 -7.02 14.14
N PRO A 269 -13.42 -6.50 12.91
CA PRO A 269 -13.39 -7.34 11.72
C PRO A 269 -12.18 -8.29 11.72
N ILE A 270 -12.43 -9.50 11.23
CA ILE A 270 -11.41 -10.53 11.01
C ILE A 270 -11.45 -10.91 9.54
N ILE A 271 -10.36 -10.67 8.81
CA ILE A 271 -10.21 -11.07 7.41
C ILE A 271 -9.22 -12.23 7.34
N ARG A 272 -9.67 -13.38 6.83
CA ARG A 272 -8.87 -14.60 6.66
C ARG A 272 -8.79 -14.98 5.19
N THR A 273 -7.58 -15.05 4.65
CA THR A 273 -7.37 -15.35 3.22
C THR A 273 -6.63 -16.67 3.01
N THR A 274 -7.04 -17.46 1.99
CA THR A 274 -6.33 -18.67 1.53
C THR A 274 -5.94 -18.62 0.06
N GLY A 275 -6.38 -17.61 -0.69
CA GLY A 275 -6.03 -17.41 -2.10
C GLY A 275 -4.81 -16.51 -2.25
N GLY A 276 -3.93 -16.80 -3.22
CA GLY A 276 -2.86 -15.90 -3.62
C GLY A 276 -3.30 -15.02 -4.79
N PHE A 277 -2.48 -14.04 -5.17
CA PHE A 277 -2.77 -13.21 -6.35
C PHE A 277 -2.98 -14.07 -7.61
N ASP A 278 -4.16 -13.95 -8.22
CA ASP A 278 -4.40 -14.51 -9.53
C ASP A 278 -3.79 -13.58 -10.60
N SER A 279 -2.94 -14.13 -11.46
CA SER A 279 -2.41 -13.43 -12.64
C SER A 279 -3.49 -12.82 -13.54
N SER A 280 -4.74 -13.30 -13.46
CA SER A 280 -5.89 -12.71 -14.14
C SER A 280 -6.25 -11.30 -13.64
N TRP A 281 -5.74 -10.90 -12.47
CA TRP A 281 -5.89 -9.57 -11.88
C TRP A 281 -4.65 -8.69 -12.07
N ALA A 282 -3.74 -9.03 -13.00
CA ALA A 282 -2.53 -8.25 -13.24
C ALA A 282 -2.83 -6.74 -13.30
N GLY A 283 -2.11 -5.96 -12.50
CA GLY A 283 -2.30 -4.52 -12.34
C GLY A 283 -3.28 -4.11 -11.22
N LEU A 284 -4.17 -4.98 -10.76
CA LEU A 284 -5.16 -4.64 -9.73
C LEU A 284 -4.56 -4.50 -8.33
N ARG A 285 -3.46 -5.19 -8.02
CA ARG A 285 -2.79 -5.16 -6.70
C ARG A 285 -2.55 -3.72 -6.22
N HIS A 286 -2.08 -2.86 -7.11
CA HIS A 286 -1.74 -1.48 -6.78
C HIS A 286 -2.97 -0.56 -6.69
N HIS A 287 -4.16 -1.08 -6.96
CA HIS A 287 -5.40 -0.32 -7.03
C HIS A 287 -6.44 -0.81 -6.02
N ILE A 288 -6.11 -1.78 -5.17
CA ILE A 288 -6.99 -2.25 -4.09
C ILE A 288 -6.65 -1.52 -2.80
N LEU A 289 -7.67 -0.93 -2.15
CA LEU A 289 -7.59 -0.39 -0.80
C LEU A 289 -8.65 -1.04 0.09
N TRP A 290 -8.21 -1.69 1.16
CA TRP A 290 -9.03 -2.15 2.28
C TRP A 290 -9.08 -1.04 3.34
N ASN A 291 -10.23 -0.40 3.47
CA ASN A 291 -10.43 0.72 4.37
C ASN A 291 -11.28 0.31 5.59
N PHE A 292 -10.76 0.52 6.79
CA PHE A 292 -11.39 0.20 8.07
C PHE A 292 -11.66 1.52 8.84
N PRO A 293 -12.79 2.19 8.57
CA PRO A 293 -13.06 3.54 9.09
C PRO A 293 -13.33 3.61 10.59
N ASP A 294 -13.91 2.56 11.17
CA ASP A 294 -14.47 2.61 12.54
C ASP A 294 -13.92 1.53 13.49
N SER A 295 -13.12 0.60 12.96
CA SER A 295 -12.69 -0.60 13.68
C SER A 295 -11.72 -0.30 14.82
N GLN A 296 -12.03 -0.82 16.01
CA GLN A 296 -11.18 -0.72 17.20
C GLN A 296 -10.15 -1.85 17.25
N GLU A 297 -10.50 -3.03 16.72
CA GLU A 297 -9.55 -4.12 16.51
C GLU A 297 -9.68 -4.61 15.07
N VAL A 298 -8.56 -4.90 14.42
CA VAL A 298 -8.56 -5.48 13.06
C VAL A 298 -7.67 -6.70 13.07
N THR A 299 -8.16 -7.84 12.60
CA THR A 299 -7.31 -9.04 12.44
C THR A 299 -7.21 -9.39 10.97
N LEU A 300 -5.99 -9.37 10.43
CA LEU A 300 -5.67 -9.94 9.14
C LEU A 300 -4.90 -11.23 9.38
N SER A 301 -5.45 -12.36 8.92
CA SER A 301 -4.83 -13.67 9.10
C SER A 301 -5.10 -14.55 7.89
N GLY A 302 -4.64 -15.78 7.92
CA GLY A 302 -4.82 -16.72 6.82
C GLY A 302 -3.49 -17.28 6.33
N ARG A 303 -3.58 -18.20 5.38
CA ARG A 303 -2.47 -19.07 4.98
C ARG A 303 -1.78 -18.63 3.69
N SER A 304 -2.28 -17.56 3.08
CA SER A 304 -1.81 -17.05 1.80
C SER A 304 -1.41 -15.57 1.93
N GLN A 305 -0.91 -15.03 0.82
CA GLN A 305 -0.62 -13.63 0.64
C GLN A 305 -1.93 -12.81 0.67
N PHE A 306 -1.93 -11.70 1.40
CA PHE A 306 -3.00 -10.72 1.43
C PHE A 306 -2.71 -9.66 0.38
N GLU A 307 -3.68 -9.36 -0.49
CA GLU A 307 -3.46 -8.49 -1.66
C GLU A 307 -4.13 -7.13 -1.47
N GLY A 308 -3.40 -6.08 -1.86
CA GLY A 308 -3.87 -4.71 -1.80
C GLY A 308 -3.40 -3.95 -0.57
N SER A 309 -3.58 -2.64 -0.63
CA SER A 309 -3.21 -1.73 0.44
C SER A 309 -4.25 -1.73 1.56
N VAL A 310 -3.82 -1.40 2.78
CA VAL A 310 -4.67 -1.37 3.98
C VAL A 310 -4.63 0.02 4.60
N LEU A 311 -5.80 0.53 5.00
CA LEU A 311 -5.96 1.75 5.79
C LEU A 311 -6.86 1.48 7.00
N VAL A 312 -6.33 1.59 8.21
CA VAL A 312 -7.09 1.54 9.47
C VAL A 312 -7.15 2.94 10.08
N GLY A 313 -8.34 3.53 10.09
CA GLY A 313 -8.57 4.94 10.40
C GLY A 313 -8.51 5.30 11.90
N PRO A 314 -9.12 4.53 12.81
CA PRO A 314 -9.21 4.95 14.21
C PRO A 314 -7.85 4.96 14.92
N GLN A 315 -7.51 6.08 15.55
CA GLN A 315 -6.20 6.24 16.20
C GLN A 315 -6.00 5.38 17.45
N ALA A 316 -7.10 4.91 18.07
CA ALA A 316 -7.07 4.02 19.22
C ALA A 316 -7.06 2.53 18.83
N SER A 317 -7.06 2.22 17.53
CA SER A 317 -7.21 0.84 17.07
C SER A 317 -5.99 -0.02 17.37
N MET A 318 -6.21 -1.33 17.44
CA MET A 318 -5.15 -2.33 17.38
C MET A 318 -5.34 -3.27 16.19
N THR A 319 -4.37 -3.29 15.28
CA THR A 319 -4.38 -4.19 14.14
C THR A 319 -3.42 -5.35 14.39
N THR A 320 -3.89 -6.58 14.26
CA THR A 320 -3.05 -7.79 14.31
C THR A 320 -2.94 -8.40 12.92
N VAL A 321 -1.71 -8.53 12.41
CA VAL A 321 -1.41 -9.14 11.12
C VAL A 321 -0.64 -10.44 11.34
N SER A 322 -1.13 -11.50 10.71
CA SER A 322 -0.59 -12.86 10.80
C SER A 322 -0.78 -13.66 9.51
N THR A 323 -1.04 -12.95 8.41
CA THR A 323 -1.09 -13.48 7.04
C THR A 323 0.31 -13.90 6.59
N ALA A 324 0.41 -14.87 5.68
CA ALA A 324 1.70 -15.33 5.18
C ALA A 324 2.51 -14.21 4.48
N GLY A 325 1.82 -13.24 3.88
CA GLY A 325 2.43 -11.97 3.50
C GLY A 325 1.38 -10.90 3.21
N VAL A 326 1.79 -9.64 3.12
CA VAL A 326 0.92 -8.51 2.71
C VAL A 326 1.56 -7.83 1.50
N ASN A 327 0.84 -7.81 0.39
CA ASN A 327 1.25 -7.28 -0.92
C ASN A 327 0.56 -5.94 -1.22
N GLY A 328 1.04 -4.87 -0.58
CA GLY A 328 0.46 -3.53 -0.66
C GLY A 328 1.10 -2.57 0.33
N ARG A 329 0.60 -1.32 0.34
CA ARG A 329 0.89 -0.39 1.43
C ARG A 329 0.12 -0.77 2.69
N PHE A 330 0.67 -0.46 3.85
CA PHE A 330 0.00 -0.73 5.12
C PHE A 330 -0.01 0.50 6.01
N PHE A 331 -1.19 1.09 6.19
CA PHE A 331 -1.37 2.29 6.99
C PHE A 331 -2.35 2.03 8.12
N THR A 332 -1.92 2.26 9.35
CA THR A 332 -2.80 2.29 10.53
C THR A 332 -2.53 3.55 11.33
N ALA A 333 -3.58 4.32 11.63
CA ALA A 333 -3.48 5.46 12.52
C ALA A 333 -3.37 5.03 14.00
N GLY A 334 -3.67 3.76 14.28
CA GLY A 334 -3.48 3.12 15.58
C GLY A 334 -2.19 2.32 15.67
N SER A 335 -2.21 1.30 16.51
CA SER A 335 -1.06 0.43 16.79
C SER A 335 -1.15 -0.87 15.96
N LEU A 336 -0.01 -1.52 15.71
CA LEU A 336 0.14 -2.73 14.90
C LEU A 336 0.84 -3.83 15.70
N THR A 337 0.31 -5.05 15.65
CA THR A 337 1.01 -6.29 16.02
C THR A 337 1.25 -7.14 14.79
N HIS A 338 2.51 -7.38 14.43
CA HIS A 338 2.88 -8.36 13.41
C HIS A 338 3.35 -9.64 14.08
N THR A 339 2.66 -10.74 13.78
CA THR A 339 2.81 -12.02 14.47
C THR A 339 2.65 -13.19 13.52
N SER A 340 2.74 -14.41 14.05
CA SER A 340 2.56 -15.65 13.30
C SER A 340 1.61 -16.60 14.03
N PRO A 341 0.77 -17.37 13.34
CA PRO A 341 0.07 -18.48 13.95
C PRO A 341 1.03 -19.51 14.62
N PRO A 342 0.57 -20.26 15.62
CA PRO A 342 1.39 -21.30 16.24
C PRO A 342 1.87 -22.35 15.22
N GLY A 343 3.18 -22.57 15.15
CA GLY A 343 3.79 -23.59 14.30
C GLY A 343 4.02 -23.17 12.83
N THR A 344 3.57 -21.98 12.41
CA THR A 344 3.95 -21.35 11.13
C THR A 344 5.15 -20.42 11.35
N GLY A 345 5.36 -19.42 10.51
CA GLY A 345 6.50 -18.51 10.55
C GLY A 345 6.89 -18.05 9.15
N GLY A 346 7.47 -16.85 9.05
CA GLY A 346 7.78 -16.24 7.76
C GLY A 346 6.73 -15.24 7.30
N GLU A 347 5.89 -14.72 8.20
CA GLU A 347 4.92 -13.69 7.88
C GLU A 347 5.65 -12.37 7.57
N GLU A 348 5.31 -11.76 6.44
CA GLU A 348 6.08 -10.70 5.78
C GLU A 348 5.18 -9.53 5.33
N PHE A 349 5.72 -8.30 5.31
CA PHE A 349 5.13 -7.21 4.52
C PHE A 349 6.01 -6.95 3.30
N HIS A 350 5.40 -6.86 2.13
CA HIS A 350 6.06 -6.57 0.86
C HIS A 350 5.69 -5.17 0.37
N SER A 351 6.60 -4.50 -0.34
CA SER A 351 6.41 -3.12 -0.77
C SER A 351 5.78 -3.03 -2.15
N TYR A 352 4.48 -2.73 -2.23
CA TYR A 352 3.78 -2.42 -3.47
C TYR A 352 3.09 -1.07 -3.36
N PRO A 353 3.13 -0.24 -4.42
CA PRO A 353 2.51 1.06 -4.39
C PRO A 353 0.98 0.95 -4.38
N PHE A 354 0.35 2.04 -3.99
CA PHE A 354 -1.05 2.28 -4.25
C PHE A 354 -1.17 3.41 -5.28
N ASP A 355 -1.53 3.04 -6.51
CA ASP A 355 -1.67 3.92 -7.67
C ASP A 355 -3.16 4.23 -7.96
N GLY A 356 -4.04 3.86 -7.03
CA GLY A 356 -5.48 4.04 -7.15
C GLY A 356 -5.94 5.48 -6.93
N ASP A 357 -6.93 5.86 -7.72
CA ASP A 357 -7.74 7.06 -7.58
C ASP A 357 -8.87 6.85 -6.55
N LEU A 358 -8.86 7.59 -5.45
CA LEU A 358 -9.84 7.57 -4.36
C LEU A 358 -10.79 8.77 -4.43
N PRO A 359 -11.91 8.75 -3.67
CA PRO A 359 -12.75 9.93 -3.54
C PRO A 359 -11.96 11.16 -3.09
N ASP A 360 -12.17 12.29 -3.74
CA ASP A 360 -11.66 13.58 -3.26
C ASP A 360 -12.33 13.93 -1.91
N CYS A 361 -11.47 14.01 -0.91
CA CYS A 361 -11.79 14.21 0.50
C CYS A 361 -11.24 15.52 1.02
N GLU A 362 -10.77 16.42 0.14
CA GLU A 362 -10.38 17.75 0.57
C GLU A 362 -11.62 18.42 1.19
N SER A 363 -11.52 18.71 2.47
CA SER A 363 -12.38 19.69 3.11
C SER A 363 -12.39 20.94 2.23
N ASP A 364 -13.58 21.43 1.88
CA ASP A 364 -13.80 22.81 1.40
C ASP A 364 -12.74 23.71 2.05
N PRO A 365 -11.87 24.38 1.28
CA PRO A 365 -10.70 25.04 1.85
C PRO A 365 -11.16 25.90 3.01
N ASP A 366 -10.65 25.59 4.19
CA ASP A 366 -10.71 26.42 5.39
C ASP A 366 -10.71 27.88 4.93
N PRO A 367 -11.76 28.69 5.21
CA PRO A 367 -12.01 29.93 4.50
C PRO A 367 -10.74 30.76 4.56
N THR A 368 -10.04 30.78 3.43
CA THR A 368 -8.76 31.45 3.30
C THR A 368 -8.98 32.85 3.83
N THR A 369 -8.18 33.27 4.80
CA THR A 369 -8.11 34.67 5.21
C THR A 369 -8.09 35.51 3.95
N ASP A 370 -9.16 36.28 3.78
CA ASP A 370 -9.45 37.15 2.66
C ASP A 370 -8.16 37.78 2.11
N PRO A 371 -7.81 37.62 0.82
CA PRO A 371 -6.68 38.33 0.27
C PRO A 371 -7.02 39.81 0.35
N THR A 372 -6.32 40.55 1.21
CA THR A 372 -6.40 42.01 1.25
C THR A 372 -6.08 42.53 -0.14
N THR A 373 -7.13 42.88 -0.87
CA THR A 373 -7.05 43.50 -2.18
C THR A 373 -6.56 44.91 -1.97
N ASP A 374 -5.31 45.15 -2.36
CA ASP A 374 -4.74 46.48 -2.47
C ASP A 374 -5.48 47.22 -3.61
N PRO A 375 -6.17 48.35 -3.36
CA PRO A 375 -6.86 49.05 -4.41
C PRO A 375 -5.84 49.84 -5.25
N THR A 376 -5.60 49.35 -6.46
CA THR A 376 -5.05 50.17 -7.54
C THR A 376 -5.91 51.44 -7.70
N THR A 377 -5.31 52.60 -7.49
CA THR A 377 -5.90 53.89 -7.88
C THR A 377 -4.95 54.64 -8.81
N ASP A 378 -5.47 54.90 -10.00
CA ASP A 378 -4.89 55.65 -11.10
C ASP A 378 -4.80 57.15 -10.74
N PRO A 379 -3.68 57.87 -10.97
CA PRO A 379 -3.60 59.29 -10.66
C PRO A 379 -3.94 60.11 -11.91
N THR A 380 -5.14 60.69 -11.96
CA THR A 380 -5.37 61.88 -12.79
C THR A 380 -6.20 62.91 -12.02
N THR A 381 -5.55 63.99 -11.56
CA THR A 381 -5.97 65.38 -11.74
C THR A 381 -5.01 66.34 -11.02
N ASP A 382 -4.54 67.33 -11.78
CA ASP A 382 -3.69 68.45 -11.36
C ASP A 382 -4.49 69.46 -10.50
N PRO A 383 -3.83 70.30 -9.66
CA PRO A 383 -4.43 70.99 -8.53
C PRO A 383 -4.99 72.37 -8.91
N THR A 384 -6.01 72.82 -8.18
CA THR A 384 -6.37 74.24 -8.10
C THR A 384 -6.13 74.76 -6.68
N THR A 385 -5.05 75.53 -6.56
CA THR A 385 -4.85 76.74 -5.73
C THR A 385 -5.81 77.03 -4.56
N ASP A 386 -5.31 76.79 -3.33
CA ASP A 386 -5.12 77.65 -2.13
C ASP A 386 -5.84 79.04 -2.03
N PRO A 387 -5.86 79.72 -0.85
CA PRO A 387 -6.05 79.33 0.57
C PRO A 387 -7.20 80.17 1.23
N THR A 388 -7.53 79.96 2.52
CA THR A 388 -7.45 81.01 3.58
C THR A 388 -8.08 80.63 4.95
N THR A 389 -7.32 80.96 6.00
CA THR A 389 -7.69 81.40 7.37
C THR A 389 -8.20 80.39 8.42
N ASP A 390 -7.27 79.81 9.20
CA ASP A 390 -6.85 80.14 10.60
C ASP A 390 -7.93 80.45 11.70
N PRO A 391 -7.59 80.44 13.02
CA PRO A 391 -7.87 79.32 13.93
C PRO A 391 -8.48 79.76 15.29
N THR A 392 -9.24 78.93 16.00
CA THR A 392 -9.59 79.16 17.42
C THR A 392 -10.02 77.83 18.03
N THR A 393 -9.65 77.35 19.22
CA THR A 393 -8.98 77.94 20.39
C THR A 393 -8.72 76.78 21.38
N ASP A 394 -7.50 76.77 21.91
CA ASP A 394 -7.00 76.38 23.24
C ASP A 394 -7.42 75.11 24.02
N PRO A 395 -6.47 74.53 24.79
CA PRO A 395 -6.54 73.25 25.47
C PRO A 395 -6.88 73.37 26.96
N THR A 396 -7.20 72.25 27.60
CA THR A 396 -7.13 72.08 29.06
C THR A 396 -6.39 70.76 29.30
N THR A 397 -5.11 70.76 29.72
CA THR A 397 -4.62 70.75 31.14
C THR A 397 -5.27 69.64 31.97
N ASP A 398 -4.59 68.73 32.67
CA ASP A 398 -3.19 68.61 33.11
C ASP A 398 -2.95 67.13 33.54
N PRO A 399 -1.70 66.63 33.59
CA PRO A 399 -1.33 65.27 33.95
C PRO A 399 -0.89 65.18 35.43
N THR A 400 -1.00 64.00 36.05
CA THR A 400 -0.34 63.73 37.33
C THR A 400 0.16 62.28 37.42
N THR A 401 1.50 62.13 37.38
CA THR A 401 2.39 61.38 38.32
C THR A 401 2.04 59.91 38.64
N ASP A 402 2.95 58.92 38.65
CA ASP A 402 4.40 58.90 38.89
C ASP A 402 4.97 57.51 38.47
N PRO A 403 6.23 57.38 38.02
CA PRO A 403 6.92 56.11 37.79
C PRO A 403 7.92 55.78 38.91
N THR A 404 8.04 54.51 39.30
CA THR A 404 9.15 54.01 40.16
C THR A 404 9.62 52.65 39.63
N THR A 405 10.77 52.58 38.95
CA THR A 405 12.07 52.00 39.41
C THR A 405 11.94 50.53 39.84
N ASP A 406 12.64 49.55 39.26
CA ASP A 406 14.12 49.44 39.19
C ASP A 406 14.55 48.25 38.27
N PRO A 407 15.61 48.36 37.44
CA PRO A 407 16.32 47.20 36.89
C PRO A 407 17.76 47.14 37.42
N THR A 408 18.09 46.16 38.26
CA THR A 408 19.47 45.87 38.64
C THR A 408 20.08 44.80 37.73
N THR A 409 21.02 45.24 36.88
CA THR A 409 22.35 44.67 36.55
C THR A 409 22.61 43.20 36.92
N ASP A 410 23.08 42.35 36.00
CA ASP A 410 24.53 42.19 35.71
C ASP A 410 24.78 41.39 34.40
N PRO A 411 25.70 41.80 33.52
CA PRO A 411 26.44 40.83 32.72
C PRO A 411 27.95 41.00 32.91
N THR A 412 28.59 40.02 33.54
CA THR A 412 30.05 39.93 33.61
C THR A 412 30.63 39.55 32.25
N THR A 413 31.52 40.40 31.77
CA THR A 413 32.44 40.24 30.64
C THR A 413 33.56 39.25 30.94
N ASP A 414 33.89 38.38 29.98
CA ASP A 414 35.29 38.13 29.59
C ASP A 414 35.38 37.44 28.21
N PRO A 415 36.12 37.99 27.23
CA PRO A 415 36.80 37.16 26.26
C PRO A 415 38.28 37.54 26.21
N THR A 416 39.15 36.64 26.69
CA THR A 416 40.59 36.71 26.43
C THR A 416 40.91 36.12 25.07
N THR A 417 41.53 36.94 24.23
CA THR A 417 42.18 36.62 22.97
C THR A 417 43.47 35.81 23.17
N ASP A 418 43.76 34.85 22.27
CA ASP A 418 45.09 34.78 21.63
C ASP A 418 45.03 34.02 20.28
N PRO A 419 45.56 34.58 19.17
CA PRO A 419 45.77 33.87 17.92
C PRO A 419 47.27 33.59 17.69
N THR A 420 47.63 32.37 17.28
CA THR A 420 48.94 32.10 16.65
C THR A 420 48.81 31.19 15.43
N THR A 421 49.28 31.72 14.31
CA THR A 421 49.55 31.17 12.97
C THR A 421 50.59 30.02 12.99
N ASP A 422 50.35 28.85 12.37
CA ASP A 422 50.59 28.41 10.95
C ASP A 422 52.04 27.86 10.69
N PRO A 423 52.39 27.15 9.58
CA PRO A 423 51.93 25.88 8.97
C PRO A 423 53.07 24.80 8.83
N THR A 424 52.79 23.74 8.03
CA THR A 424 53.70 22.77 7.35
C THR A 424 54.02 21.48 8.13
N THR A 425 54.09 20.24 7.59
CA THR A 425 54.42 19.67 6.26
C THR A 425 53.84 18.23 6.13
N ASP A 426 53.41 17.82 4.94
CA ASP A 426 53.41 16.42 4.45
C ASP A 426 54.81 16.14 3.82
N PRO A 427 55.42 14.93 3.90
CA PRO A 427 55.18 13.92 2.86
C PRO A 427 55.31 12.42 3.29
N THR A 428 54.47 11.59 2.65
CA THR A 428 54.69 10.25 2.05
C THR A 428 55.64 9.22 2.68
N THR A 429 55.18 7.96 2.83
CA THR A 429 55.77 6.74 2.21
C THR A 429 55.00 5.46 2.57
N ASP A 430 54.62 4.70 1.53
CA ASP A 430 54.28 3.26 1.54
C ASP A 430 55.59 2.44 1.47
N PRO A 431 55.67 1.23 2.07
CA PRO A 431 55.79 0.06 1.19
C PRO A 431 55.10 -1.23 1.69
N THR A 432 54.29 -1.82 0.80
CA THR A 432 54.14 -3.25 0.45
C THR A 432 54.91 -4.30 1.27
N LYS A 433 54.18 -5.31 1.79
CA LYS A 433 54.62 -6.73 1.85
C LYS A 433 53.43 -7.72 1.95
N ASP A 434 53.22 -8.49 0.88
CA ASP A 434 52.57 -9.81 0.90
C ASP A 434 53.38 -10.83 1.73
N PRO A 435 52.70 -11.88 2.22
CA PRO A 435 53.19 -13.22 1.98
C PRO A 435 52.11 -14.17 1.45
N ILE A 436 52.42 -14.79 0.30
CA ILE A 436 51.86 -16.06 -0.17
C ILE A 436 52.37 -17.18 0.75
N ILE A 437 51.51 -18.12 1.18
CA ILE A 437 51.70 -19.59 1.07
C ILE A 437 50.54 -20.39 1.71
N ASP A 438 50.03 -21.28 0.85
CA ASP A 438 49.41 -22.60 0.98
C ASP A 438 48.10 -22.91 1.76
N LYS A 439 47.21 -23.46 0.93
CA LYS A 439 46.06 -24.33 1.17
C LYS A 439 46.45 -25.62 1.93
N PRO A 440 45.55 -26.11 2.79
CA PRO A 440 45.13 -27.51 2.67
C PRO A 440 43.60 -27.70 2.69
N THR A 441 43.17 -28.45 1.68
CA THR A 441 42.09 -29.45 1.58
C THR A 441 41.04 -29.61 2.72
N LYS A 442 39.78 -29.32 2.34
CA LYS A 442 38.53 -30.11 2.49
C LYS A 442 38.00 -30.45 3.91
N SER A 443 36.73 -30.07 4.09
CA SER A 443 35.66 -30.73 4.84
C SER A 443 35.38 -30.26 6.28
N ALA A 444 34.47 -29.30 6.42
CA ALA A 444 33.31 -29.40 7.31
C ALA A 444 32.26 -28.39 6.86
N ILE A 445 31.09 -28.91 6.52
CA ILE A 445 29.91 -28.19 6.04
C ILE A 445 29.25 -27.52 7.26
N GLY A 446 29.21 -26.19 7.28
CA GLY A 446 28.39 -25.40 8.19
C GLY A 446 27.37 -24.63 7.36
N VAL A 447 26.22 -25.24 7.13
CA VAL A 447 25.05 -24.60 6.51
C VAL A 447 24.52 -23.58 7.52
N LEU A 448 24.54 -22.30 7.17
CA LEU A 448 23.74 -21.28 7.83
C LEU A 448 22.26 -21.54 7.49
N PRO A 449 21.31 -21.39 8.43
CA PRO A 449 19.92 -21.69 8.17
C PRO A 449 19.33 -20.70 7.16
N THR A 450 19.01 -21.19 5.97
CA THR A 450 18.01 -20.62 5.07
C THR A 450 16.65 -20.68 5.77
N THR A 451 16.20 -19.55 6.33
CA THR A 451 14.80 -19.35 6.74
C THR A 451 14.07 -18.63 5.61
N GLY A 452 13.78 -19.39 4.55
CA GLY A 452 12.76 -19.09 3.56
C GLY A 452 12.11 -20.42 3.27
N ALA A 453 10.84 -20.59 3.64
CA ALA A 453 10.12 -21.84 3.46
C ALA A 453 9.87 -22.07 1.96
N ASN A 454 10.80 -22.78 1.31
CA ASN A 454 10.59 -23.31 -0.05
C ASN A 454 9.47 -24.35 -0.02
N ILE A 455 8.23 -23.94 -0.32
CA ILE A 455 7.17 -24.87 -0.72
C ILE A 455 7.18 -24.97 -2.25
N ALA A 456 8.16 -25.69 -2.78
CA ALA A 456 8.16 -26.10 -4.18
C ALA A 456 7.08 -27.18 -4.39
N LEU A 457 5.94 -26.78 -4.94
CA LEU A 457 4.93 -27.71 -5.48
C LEU A 457 5.52 -28.42 -6.71
N GLY A 458 6.02 -29.64 -6.49
CA GLY A 458 6.42 -30.54 -7.57
C GLY A 458 5.21 -31.03 -8.36
N VAL A 459 4.93 -30.43 -9.51
CA VAL A 459 4.07 -31.04 -10.54
C VAL A 459 4.86 -32.19 -11.17
N THR A 460 4.54 -33.40 -10.72
CA THR A 460 5.07 -34.62 -11.33
C THR A 460 4.27 -34.92 -12.59
N VAL A 461 4.94 -34.94 -13.74
CA VAL A 461 4.41 -35.38 -15.03
C VAL A 461 3.97 -36.86 -14.93
N GLY A 462 2.66 -37.09 -14.92
CA GLY A 462 2.01 -38.39 -15.09
C GLY A 462 1.44 -38.52 -16.50
N ALA A 463 1.98 -39.46 -17.28
CA ALA A 463 1.69 -39.65 -18.69
C ALA A 463 0.26 -40.16 -19.00
N LEU A 464 -0.30 -39.61 -20.09
CA LEU A 464 -1.10 -40.25 -21.14
C LEU A 464 -2.00 -41.45 -20.77
N ALA A 465 -3.32 -41.28 -20.92
CA ALA A 465 -4.05 -41.74 -22.11
C ALA A 465 -5.55 -41.52 -21.90
N LEU A 466 -6.22 -40.87 -22.85
CA LEU A 466 -7.55 -41.23 -23.36
C LEU A 466 -7.97 -40.25 -24.46
N GLY A 467 -8.23 -40.81 -25.65
CA GLY A 467 -9.27 -40.30 -26.54
C GLY A 467 -8.86 -39.31 -27.63
N THR A 468 -8.30 -39.82 -28.73
CA THR A 468 -8.58 -39.22 -30.05
C THR A 468 -8.58 -40.28 -31.16
N GLY A 469 -9.59 -40.22 -32.02
CA GLY A 469 -9.37 -40.40 -33.45
C GLY A 469 -9.61 -41.79 -34.03
N THR A 470 -10.86 -42.04 -34.37
CA THR A 470 -11.31 -43.08 -35.31
C THR A 470 -10.72 -42.88 -36.72
N ALA A 471 -10.41 -44.02 -37.36
CA ALA A 471 -10.24 -44.26 -38.80
C ALA A 471 -8.96 -43.74 -39.49
N VAL A 472 -8.15 -44.67 -40.02
CA VAL A 472 -8.10 -45.00 -41.47
C VAL A 472 -7.08 -46.13 -41.72
N LEU A 473 -7.59 -47.16 -42.40
CA LEU A 473 -6.96 -48.23 -43.20
C LEU A 473 -5.45 -48.13 -43.51
N LEU A 474 -4.73 -49.26 -43.39
CA LEU A 474 -4.15 -49.95 -44.55
C LEU A 474 -3.60 -51.34 -44.19
N ALA A 475 -3.90 -52.29 -45.08
CA ALA A 475 -3.66 -53.71 -44.98
C ALA A 475 -2.26 -54.13 -45.50
N ILE A 476 -1.92 -55.40 -45.22
CA ILE A 476 -1.19 -56.40 -46.02
C ILE A 476 -0.14 -57.10 -45.15
N ARG A 477 -0.49 -58.25 -44.54
CA ARG A 477 -0.31 -59.63 -45.04
C ARG A 477 1.14 -60.02 -45.37
N ARG A 478 1.69 -60.94 -44.57
CA ARG A 478 2.59 -62.08 -44.88
C ARG A 478 3.08 -62.64 -43.54
N ARG A 479 3.16 -63.94 -43.25
CA ARG A 479 2.90 -65.19 -43.97
C ARG A 479 3.05 -66.32 -42.93
N ASP A 480 2.16 -67.30 -42.98
CA ASP A 480 2.27 -68.74 -42.65
C ASP A 480 3.25 -69.20 -41.54
N GLN A 481 2.72 -69.74 -40.44
CA GLN A 481 2.56 -71.19 -40.12
C GLN A 481 3.84 -71.83 -39.56
N ASP A 482 3.77 -72.33 -38.32
CA ASP A 482 4.00 -73.75 -37.99
C ASP A 482 3.80 -74.03 -36.49
N GLY A 483 3.16 -75.18 -36.21
CA GLY A 483 3.15 -75.88 -34.92
C GLY A 483 1.79 -75.84 -34.19
N PHE A 484 0.84 -76.74 -34.46
CA PHE A 484 0.65 -78.04 -33.76
C PHE A 484 0.61 -77.89 -32.23
N ASP A 485 -0.39 -78.35 -31.46
CA ASP A 485 -1.54 -79.22 -31.74
C ASP A 485 -2.45 -79.22 -30.50
N GLN A 486 -3.76 -79.41 -30.73
CA GLN A 486 -4.73 -80.15 -29.90
C GLN A 486 -4.91 -79.81 -28.38
N ALA A 487 -6.09 -79.83 -27.78
CA ALA A 487 -7.41 -80.31 -28.18
C ALA A 487 -8.43 -79.88 -27.10
N GLU A 488 -9.68 -79.70 -27.54
CA GLU A 488 -10.93 -80.12 -26.87
C GLU A 488 -11.29 -79.54 -25.49
N SER A 489 -12.56 -79.31 -25.13
CA SER A 489 -13.85 -79.25 -25.82
C SER A 489 -14.87 -78.74 -24.78
N PHE A 490 -15.89 -78.02 -25.26
CA PHE A 490 -17.31 -78.05 -24.86
C PHE A 490 -17.65 -78.02 -23.35
N THR A 491 -18.12 -76.88 -22.83
CA THR A 491 -19.55 -76.46 -22.71
C THR A 491 -20.45 -77.43 -21.94
N ASP A 492 -20.87 -77.02 -20.76
CA ASP A 492 -22.24 -77.00 -20.21
C ASP A 492 -22.13 -76.26 -18.86
N GLU A 493 -23.10 -75.60 -18.24
CA GLU A 493 -24.55 -75.57 -18.39
C GLU A 493 -25.05 -74.32 -17.65
N LYS A 494 -26.24 -73.89 -18.03
CA LYS A 494 -27.11 -72.84 -17.48
C LYS A 494 -27.17 -72.76 -15.94
N ALA A 495 -27.34 -71.55 -15.42
CA ALA A 495 -28.64 -71.04 -14.94
C ALA A 495 -28.56 -69.52 -14.73
#